data_AF-T1GMG1-F1
#
_entry.id   AF-T1GMG1-F1
#
_cell.length_a   1.000
_cell.length_b   1.000
_cell.length_c   1.000
_cell.angle_alpha   90.00
_cell.angle_beta   90.00
_cell.angle_gamma   90.00
#
_symmetry.space_group_name_H-M   'P 1'
#
loop_
_entity.id
_entity.type
_entity.pdbx_description
1 polymer ?
#
loop_
_entity_poly.entity_id
_entity_poly.type
_entity_poly.pdbx_seq_one_letter_code
_entity_poly.pdbx_strand_id
1 'polypeptide(L)'
;MVWFSMFCLLKILPTHENFLSVGYQIITELFDVVIGDVILAMLSNGPNPPTPHRSRPISNEHLKSINDLSDIGKFKETLEPILVPRIVGTPNHEKVRNYIVDEMKRLNWSVELDTFDDKTPNFGTKTFHNIIAKLNPNAKSFLTLACHYDSKYIKDVEFVGAIDSAVPCAMLLHMAERLNGYFESSKTSDLSLMFVFFDGEEAFQEWGPEDSIYGARHLASRWNSENFFQK
;
A
#
# COMPACT_ATOMS: atom_id res chain seq x y z
N MET A 1 -5.41 15.71 1.85
CA MET A 1 -6.54 14.74 1.86
C MET A 1 -7.08 14.56 0.43
N VAL A 2 -6.24 14.06 -0.49
CA VAL A 2 -6.57 13.92 -1.94
C VAL A 2 -6.17 12.54 -2.50
N TRP A 3 -5.58 11.66 -1.69
CA TRP A 3 -5.01 10.39 -2.18
C TRP A 3 -5.98 9.19 -2.21
N PHE A 4 -7.17 9.33 -1.62
CA PHE A 4 -8.15 8.22 -1.58
C PHE A 4 -8.88 8.00 -2.90
N SER A 5 -8.77 8.90 -3.89
CA SER A 5 -9.69 8.91 -5.03
C SER A 5 -9.25 8.08 -6.25
N MET A 6 -8.01 7.61 -6.34
CA MET A 6 -7.52 7.07 -7.62
C MET A 6 -7.81 5.57 -7.83
N PHE A 7 -8.15 4.82 -6.77
CA PHE A 7 -8.40 3.37 -6.87
C PHE A 7 -9.89 2.97 -6.95
N CYS A 8 -10.84 3.86 -6.60
CA CYS A 8 -12.27 3.52 -6.58
C CYS A 8 -12.92 3.29 -7.96
N LEU A 9 -12.27 3.64 -9.09
CA LEU A 9 -12.95 3.62 -10.40
C LEU A 9 -13.02 2.26 -11.11
N LEU A 10 -12.44 1.21 -10.54
CA LEU A 10 -12.34 -0.12 -11.18
C LEU A 10 -13.14 -1.22 -10.47
N LYS A 11 -14.08 -0.89 -9.57
CA LYS A 11 -14.82 -1.86 -8.71
C LYS A 11 -15.79 -2.83 -9.43
N ILE A 12 -15.83 -2.93 -10.77
CA ILE A 12 -16.73 -3.87 -11.46
C ILE A 12 -16.05 -4.53 -12.66
N LEU A 13 -15.35 -5.64 -12.44
CA LEU A 13 -15.17 -6.69 -13.46
C LEU A 13 -15.26 -8.07 -12.79
N PRO A 14 -16.25 -8.90 -13.15
CA PRO A 14 -16.32 -10.28 -12.68
C PRO A 14 -15.45 -11.19 -13.55
N THR A 15 -14.83 -12.17 -12.91
CA THR A 15 -14.18 -13.39 -13.46
C THR A 15 -12.71 -13.33 -13.91
N HIS A 16 -12.01 -14.39 -13.50
CA HIS A 16 -10.57 -14.66 -13.61
C HIS A 16 -10.05 -14.78 -15.07
N GLU A 17 -10.94 -14.97 -16.05
CA GLU A 17 -10.55 -15.32 -17.44
C GLU A 17 -10.41 -14.11 -18.38
N ASN A 18 -11.10 -12.99 -18.13
CA ASN A 18 -11.00 -11.78 -18.97
C ASN A 18 -9.95 -10.75 -18.46
N PHE A 19 -9.37 -10.98 -17.29
CA PHE A 19 -8.43 -10.05 -16.65
C PHE A 19 -7.01 -10.14 -17.23
N LEU A 20 -6.62 -11.32 -17.74
CA LEU A 20 -5.23 -11.61 -18.12
C LEU A 20 -4.74 -10.85 -19.36
N SER A 21 -5.63 -10.34 -20.23
CA SER A 21 -5.21 -9.63 -21.46
C SER A 21 -5.45 -8.12 -21.42
N VAL A 22 -6.62 -7.65 -20.98
CA VAL A 22 -6.98 -6.22 -21.03
C VAL A 22 -6.68 -5.48 -19.72
N GLY A 23 -6.88 -6.14 -18.58
CA GLY A 23 -6.54 -5.57 -17.27
C GLY A 23 -5.02 -5.41 -17.09
N TYR A 24 -4.26 -6.34 -17.67
CA TYR A 24 -2.80 -6.38 -17.59
C TYR A 24 -2.12 -5.14 -18.20
N GLN A 25 -2.60 -4.66 -19.35
CA GLN A 25 -2.01 -3.51 -20.04
C GLN A 25 -2.27 -2.18 -19.31
N ILE A 26 -3.44 -2.05 -18.68
CA ILE A 26 -3.79 -0.91 -17.83
C ILE A 26 -2.95 -0.92 -16.53
N ILE A 27 -2.69 -2.11 -15.97
CA ILE A 27 -1.85 -2.27 -14.77
C ILE A 27 -0.39 -1.93 -15.06
N THR A 28 0.17 -2.32 -16.21
CA THR A 28 1.54 -1.94 -16.59
C THR A 28 1.69 -0.44 -16.78
N GLU A 29 0.72 0.23 -17.42
CA GLU A 29 0.77 1.68 -17.61
C GLU A 29 0.61 2.44 -16.27
N LEU A 30 -0.26 1.96 -15.37
CA LEU A 30 -0.38 2.52 -14.01
C LEU A 30 0.87 2.26 -13.15
N PHE A 31 1.53 1.11 -13.33
CA PHE A 31 2.76 0.77 -12.64
C PHE A 31 3.92 1.71 -13.03
N ASP A 32 4.09 1.97 -14.32
CA ASP A 32 5.14 2.87 -14.82
C ASP A 32 4.93 4.32 -14.36
N VAL A 33 3.68 4.79 -14.33
CA VAL A 33 3.33 6.14 -13.84
C VAL A 33 3.55 6.25 -12.33
N VAL A 34 3.09 5.28 -11.54
CA VAL A 34 3.20 5.32 -10.07
C VAL A 34 4.66 5.18 -9.63
N ILE A 35 5.44 4.29 -10.24
CA ILE A 35 6.88 4.18 -9.95
C ILE A 35 7.62 5.45 -10.34
N GLY A 36 7.30 6.03 -11.50
CA GLY A 36 7.87 7.30 -11.95
C GLY A 36 7.69 8.42 -10.93
N ASP A 37 6.47 8.61 -10.42
CA ASP A 37 6.14 9.66 -9.45
C ASP A 37 6.80 9.43 -8.07
N VAL A 38 6.89 8.18 -7.63
CA VAL A 38 7.51 7.82 -6.34
C VAL A 38 9.02 8.06 -6.35
N ILE A 39 9.69 7.71 -7.44
CA ILE A 39 11.12 7.93 -7.59
C ILE A 39 11.42 9.42 -7.74
N LEU A 40 10.59 10.15 -8.49
CA LEU A 40 10.69 11.59 -8.68
C LEU A 40 10.61 12.35 -7.34
N ALA A 41 9.81 11.85 -6.40
CA ALA A 41 9.68 12.41 -5.06
C ALA A 41 10.88 12.08 -4.14
N MET A 42 11.63 11.00 -4.39
CA MET A 42 12.71 10.55 -3.50
C MET A 42 14.11 11.07 -3.79
N LEU A 43 14.34 11.71 -4.95
CA LEU A 43 15.64 12.29 -5.30
C LEU A 43 15.88 13.70 -4.70
N SER A 44 15.05 14.15 -3.76
CA SER A 44 15.19 15.46 -3.12
C SER A 44 16.06 15.41 -1.85
N ASN A 45 17.35 15.78 -1.97
CA ASN A 45 18.21 16.04 -0.81
C ASN A 45 18.64 17.52 -0.78
N GLY A 46 18.24 18.22 0.29
CA GLY A 46 18.72 19.53 0.71
C GLY A 46 18.20 19.84 2.13
N PRO A 47 19.00 20.44 3.02
CA PRO A 47 18.57 20.78 4.37
C PRO A 47 17.79 22.10 4.32
N ASN A 48 16.52 22.12 4.75
CA ASN A 48 15.79 23.26 5.37
C ASN A 48 14.26 23.04 5.31
N PRO A 49 13.49 23.31 6.39
CA PRO A 49 12.03 23.48 6.32
C PRO A 49 11.67 24.96 6.04
N PRO A 50 10.42 25.34 5.68
CA PRO A 50 9.33 24.59 5.08
C PRO A 50 9.15 25.10 3.63
N THR A 51 9.93 24.57 2.70
CA THR A 51 9.59 24.71 1.27
C THR A 51 9.04 23.37 0.82
N PRO A 52 7.96 23.31 0.02
CA PRO A 52 7.47 22.06 -0.51
C PRO A 52 8.64 21.35 -1.21
N HIS A 53 8.88 20.10 -0.86
CA HIS A 53 9.93 19.29 -1.49
C HIS A 53 9.76 19.40 -3.01
N ARG A 54 10.78 19.91 -3.68
CA ARG A 54 10.77 20.02 -5.14
C ARG A 54 11.40 18.77 -5.70
N SER A 55 10.64 18.06 -6.52
CA SER A 55 11.18 16.96 -7.30
C SER A 55 12.35 17.44 -8.16
N ARG A 56 13.35 16.57 -8.31
CA ARG A 56 14.44 16.79 -9.26
C ARG A 56 14.15 15.95 -10.50
N PRO A 57 14.27 16.51 -11.70
CA PRO A 57 14.11 15.71 -12.91
C PRO A 57 15.13 14.58 -12.90
N ILE A 58 14.65 13.39 -13.25
CA ILE A 58 15.47 12.21 -13.37
C ILE A 58 16.12 12.18 -14.75
N SER A 59 17.40 11.79 -14.82
CA SER A 59 18.10 11.69 -16.11
C SER A 59 17.60 10.49 -16.91
N ASN A 60 17.73 10.54 -18.23
CA ASN A 60 17.35 9.41 -19.11
C ASN A 60 18.12 8.12 -18.78
N GLU A 61 19.36 8.23 -18.30
CA GLU A 61 20.16 7.08 -17.86
C GLU A 61 19.57 6.41 -16.61
N HIS A 62 19.15 7.22 -15.63
CA HIS A 62 18.48 6.70 -14.43
C HIS A 62 17.09 6.14 -14.77
N LEU A 63 16.32 6.82 -15.63
CA LEU A 63 15.03 6.30 -16.12
C LEU A 63 15.16 4.95 -16.79
N LYS A 64 16.16 4.78 -17.66
CA LYS A 64 16.45 3.50 -18.30
C LYS A 64 16.81 2.45 -17.25
N SER A 65 17.67 2.80 -16.29
CA SER A 65 18.08 1.89 -15.22
C SER A 65 16.89 1.42 -14.37
N ILE A 66 15.91 2.28 -14.12
CA ILE A 66 14.68 1.94 -13.38
C ILE A 66 13.75 1.08 -14.23
N ASN A 67 13.58 1.41 -15.51
CA ASN A 67 12.77 0.62 -16.42
C ASN A 67 13.30 -0.81 -16.54
N ASP A 68 14.62 -0.98 -16.50
CA ASP A 68 15.28 -2.30 -16.50
C ASP A 68 15.06 -3.10 -15.20
N LEU A 69 14.49 -2.49 -14.14
CA LEU A 69 14.06 -3.19 -12.92
C LEU A 69 12.67 -3.80 -13.04
N SER A 70 11.93 -3.50 -14.10
CA SER A 70 10.61 -4.10 -14.35
C SER A 70 10.76 -5.61 -14.54
N ASP A 71 10.04 -6.39 -13.73
CA ASP A 71 10.06 -7.84 -13.81
C ASP A 71 8.67 -8.38 -13.52
N ILE A 72 7.97 -8.67 -14.61
CA ILE A 72 6.62 -9.18 -14.62
C ILE A 72 6.52 -10.54 -13.93
N GLY A 73 7.54 -11.40 -14.09
CA GLY A 73 7.54 -12.72 -13.49
C GLY A 73 7.56 -12.60 -11.97
N LYS A 74 8.48 -11.78 -11.47
CA LYS A 74 8.58 -11.53 -10.04
C LYS A 74 7.37 -10.79 -9.47
N PHE A 75 6.80 -9.84 -10.21
CA PHE A 75 5.56 -9.17 -9.80
C PHE A 75 4.40 -10.16 -9.62
N LYS A 76 4.27 -11.16 -10.52
CA LYS A 76 3.27 -12.22 -10.40
C LYS A 76 3.49 -13.08 -9.16
N GLU A 77 4.74 -13.47 -8.89
CA GLU A 77 5.10 -14.17 -7.64
C GLU A 77 4.73 -13.34 -6.39
N THR A 78 4.91 -12.01 -6.44
CA THR A 78 4.52 -11.12 -5.34
C THR A 78 3.01 -11.04 -5.16
N LEU A 79 2.25 -11.06 -6.26
CA LEU A 79 0.78 -10.92 -6.28
C LEU A 79 0.05 -12.20 -5.85
N GLU A 80 0.53 -13.36 -6.27
CA GLU A 80 -0.16 -14.64 -6.08
C GLU A 80 -0.58 -14.93 -4.62
N PRO A 81 0.27 -14.70 -3.58
CA PRO A 81 -0.12 -14.91 -2.19
C PRO A 81 -1.21 -13.95 -1.68
N ILE A 82 -1.38 -12.79 -2.33
CA ILE A 82 -2.36 -11.75 -1.96
C ILE A 82 -3.69 -11.96 -2.68
N LEU A 83 -3.68 -12.62 -3.85
CA LEU A 83 -4.83 -12.81 -4.74
C LEU A 83 -5.78 -13.92 -4.26
N VAL A 84 -6.19 -13.81 -3.00
CA VAL A 84 -7.12 -14.72 -2.32
C VAL A 84 -8.22 -13.90 -1.62
N PRO A 85 -9.41 -14.47 -1.34
CA PRO A 85 -10.38 -13.83 -0.47
C PRO A 85 -9.77 -13.65 0.91
N ARG A 86 -9.78 -12.42 1.40
CA ARG A 86 -9.04 -11.95 2.58
C ARG A 86 -9.89 -10.96 3.39
N ILE A 87 -11.11 -11.38 3.69
CA ILE A 87 -12.06 -10.62 4.53
C ILE A 87 -11.52 -10.55 5.95
N VAL A 88 -11.67 -9.39 6.61
CA VAL A 88 -11.16 -9.14 7.97
C VAL A 88 -11.54 -10.26 8.94
N GLY A 89 -10.53 -10.79 9.65
CA GLY A 89 -10.70 -11.84 10.64
C GLY A 89 -10.84 -13.26 10.09
N THR A 90 -10.64 -13.46 8.78
CA THR A 90 -10.53 -14.80 8.18
C THR A 90 -9.08 -15.31 8.22
N PRO A 91 -8.85 -16.64 8.14
CA PRO A 91 -7.49 -17.18 8.10
C PRO A 91 -6.64 -16.68 6.91
N ASN A 92 -7.26 -16.40 5.76
CA ASN A 92 -6.54 -15.87 4.61
C ASN A 92 -6.14 -14.40 4.80
N HIS A 93 -6.98 -13.60 5.47
CA HIS A 93 -6.63 -12.23 5.84
C HIS A 93 -5.39 -12.19 6.73
N GLU A 94 -5.32 -13.07 7.73
CA GLU A 94 -4.13 -13.25 8.56
C GLU A 94 -2.90 -13.70 7.74
N LYS A 95 -3.06 -14.67 6.85
CA LYS A 95 -1.95 -15.12 5.97
C LYS A 95 -1.41 -13.98 5.11
N VAL A 96 -2.29 -13.18 4.50
CA VAL A 96 -1.88 -12.03 3.67
C VAL A 96 -1.19 -10.96 4.52
N ARG A 97 -1.73 -10.65 5.71
CA ARG A 97 -1.09 -9.73 6.66
C ARG A 97 0.33 -10.20 7.00
N ASN A 98 0.49 -11.47 7.36
CA ASN A 98 1.79 -12.03 7.72
C ASN A 98 2.75 -12.02 6.52
N TYR A 99 2.28 -12.36 5.32
CA TYR A 99 3.07 -12.28 4.09
C TYR A 99 3.61 -10.86 3.84
N ILE A 100 2.76 -9.83 3.94
CA ILE A 100 3.18 -8.42 3.79
C ILE A 100 4.22 -8.06 4.85
N VAL A 101 3.98 -8.42 6.12
CA VAL A 101 4.91 -8.15 7.23
C VAL A 101 6.27 -8.81 7.00
N ASP A 102 6.25 -10.08 6.59
CA ASP A 102 7.47 -10.88 6.40
C ASP A 102 8.29 -10.37 5.20
N GLU A 103 7.64 -10.01 4.09
CA GLU A 103 8.32 -9.42 2.93
C GLU A 103 8.98 -8.08 3.28
N MET A 104 8.27 -7.20 3.99
CA MET A 104 8.85 -5.91 4.40
C MET A 104 10.01 -6.09 5.39
N LYS A 105 9.90 -7.02 6.36
CA LYS A 105 10.98 -7.35 7.30
C LYS A 105 12.19 -7.98 6.60
N ARG A 106 11.96 -8.87 5.63
CA ARG A 106 13.01 -9.49 4.80
C ARG A 106 13.85 -8.43 4.08
N LEU A 107 13.23 -7.31 3.70
CA LEU A 107 13.88 -6.15 3.07
C LEU A 107 14.47 -5.15 4.09
N ASN A 108 14.54 -5.50 5.37
CA ASN A 108 15.02 -4.66 6.47
C ASN A 108 14.22 -3.37 6.71
N TRP A 109 12.93 -3.36 6.41
CA TRP A 109 12.04 -2.28 6.83
C TRP A 109 11.60 -2.47 8.28
N SER A 110 11.41 -1.37 9.01
CA SER A 110 10.77 -1.39 10.31
C SER A 110 9.26 -1.53 10.13
N VAL A 111 8.67 -2.60 10.65
CA VAL A 111 7.23 -2.88 10.50
C VAL A 111 6.53 -2.80 11.85
N GLU A 112 5.47 -2.01 11.91
CA GLU A 112 4.56 -1.88 13.04
C GLU A 112 3.17 -2.36 12.63
N LEU A 113 2.50 -3.12 13.52
CA LEU A 113 1.08 -3.43 13.40
C LEU A 113 0.28 -2.51 14.32
N ASP A 114 -0.55 -1.65 13.75
CA ASP A 114 -1.54 -0.87 14.49
C ASP A 114 -2.81 -1.72 14.62
N THR A 115 -2.94 -2.38 15.77
CA THR A 115 -4.01 -3.34 16.05
C THR A 115 -5.06 -2.74 16.97
N PHE A 116 -6.33 -2.85 16.59
CA PHE A 116 -7.46 -2.32 17.36
C PHE A 116 -8.73 -3.12 17.08
N ASP A 117 -9.69 -3.02 17.99
CA ASP A 117 -11.02 -3.62 17.84
C ASP A 117 -12.05 -2.54 17.47
N ASP A 118 -12.93 -2.83 16.52
CA ASP A 118 -14.09 -1.98 16.20
C ASP A 118 -15.34 -2.82 15.90
N LYS A 119 -16.51 -2.21 16.02
CA LYS A 119 -17.80 -2.85 15.76
C LYS A 119 -18.12 -2.82 14.27
N THR A 120 -18.59 -3.95 13.77
CA THR A 120 -19.01 -4.12 12.38
C THR A 120 -20.49 -4.51 12.32
N PRO A 121 -21.28 -3.98 11.37
CA PRO A 121 -22.67 -4.38 11.20
C PRO A 121 -22.79 -5.87 10.93
N ASN A 122 -23.69 -6.57 11.61
CA ASN A 122 -24.00 -8.01 11.44
C ASN A 122 -22.86 -9.02 11.71
N PHE A 123 -21.61 -8.57 11.90
CA PHE A 123 -20.45 -9.44 12.17
C PHE A 123 -19.83 -9.24 13.56
N GLY A 124 -20.39 -8.34 14.36
CA GLY A 124 -19.95 -8.08 15.74
C GLY A 124 -18.65 -7.30 15.80
N THR A 125 -17.91 -7.44 16.90
CA THR A 125 -16.59 -6.82 17.01
C THR A 125 -15.57 -7.60 16.20
N LYS A 126 -14.76 -6.89 15.41
CA LYS A 126 -13.63 -7.43 14.67
C LYS A 126 -12.35 -6.74 15.11
N THR A 127 -11.25 -7.49 15.03
CA THR A 127 -9.90 -6.96 15.23
C THR A 127 -9.31 -6.62 13.86
N PHE A 128 -8.81 -5.39 13.74
CA PHE A 128 -8.18 -4.84 12.55
C PHE A 128 -6.69 -4.64 12.81
N HIS A 129 -5.89 -4.70 11.75
CA HIS A 129 -4.44 -4.58 11.81
C HIS A 129 -3.91 -3.74 10.63
N ASN A 130 -3.74 -2.43 10.81
CA ASN A 130 -2.99 -1.68 9.79
C ASN A 130 -1.52 -2.09 9.84
N ILE A 131 -0.87 -2.20 8.68
CA ILE A 131 0.55 -2.50 8.57
C ILE A 131 1.28 -1.23 8.17
N ILE A 132 2.21 -0.78 9.02
CA ILE A 132 2.98 0.44 8.80
C ILE A 132 4.45 0.03 8.65
N ALA A 133 4.96 0.10 7.43
CA ALA A 133 6.35 -0.21 7.12
C ALA A 133 7.13 1.07 6.84
N LYS A 134 8.20 1.32 7.59
CA LYS A 134 9.07 2.49 7.47
C LYS A 134 10.47 2.04 7.07
N LEU A 135 11.02 2.67 6.03
CA LEU A 135 12.38 2.39 5.59
C LEU A 135 13.39 2.91 6.63
N ASN A 136 13.29 4.18 7.02
CA ASN A 136 13.98 4.77 8.17
C ASN A 136 12.94 5.15 9.25
N PRO A 137 12.80 4.39 10.35
CA PRO A 137 11.82 4.69 11.39
C PRO A 137 12.09 6.01 12.13
N ASN A 138 13.32 6.54 12.05
CA ASN A 138 13.75 7.76 12.72
C ASN A 138 13.69 9.01 11.83
N ALA A 139 13.21 8.90 10.59
CA ALA A 139 13.07 10.04 9.69
C ALA A 139 12.05 11.05 10.23
N LYS A 140 12.27 12.34 9.91
CA LYS A 140 11.39 13.45 10.31
C LYS A 140 10.20 13.59 9.38
N SER A 141 10.32 13.13 8.13
CA SER A 141 9.28 13.24 7.12
C SER A 141 9.24 11.99 6.25
N PHE A 142 8.04 11.65 5.79
CA PHE A 142 7.80 10.45 5.00
C PHE A 142 7.05 10.78 3.71
N LEU A 143 7.58 10.33 2.57
CA LEU A 143 6.74 10.07 1.41
C LEU A 143 5.95 8.80 1.70
N THR A 144 4.64 8.95 1.84
CA THR A 144 3.77 7.84 2.22
C THR A 144 2.99 7.33 1.02
N LEU A 145 3.06 6.02 0.77
CA LEU A 145 2.22 5.33 -0.20
C LEU A 145 1.34 4.34 0.55
N ALA A 146 0.09 4.24 0.13
CA ALA A 146 -0.87 3.42 0.83
C ALA A 146 -1.84 2.72 -0.10
N CYS A 147 -2.32 1.58 0.38
CA CYS A 147 -3.44 0.83 -0.17
C CYS A 147 -4.15 0.13 0.99
N HIS A 148 -5.23 -0.60 0.72
CA HIS A 148 -5.84 -1.47 1.70
C HIS A 148 -5.62 -2.93 1.32
N TYR A 149 -5.45 -3.81 2.31
CA TYR A 149 -5.16 -5.23 2.05
C TYR A 149 -6.33 -6.14 2.37
N ASP A 150 -7.42 -5.65 2.95
CA ASP A 150 -8.65 -6.42 3.08
C ASP A 150 -9.31 -6.64 1.69
N SER A 151 -10.25 -7.59 1.63
CA SER A 151 -11.15 -7.75 0.49
C SER A 151 -12.58 -7.70 0.97
N LYS A 152 -13.46 -7.11 0.16
CA LYS A 152 -14.88 -6.94 0.48
C LYS A 152 -15.57 -8.26 0.83
N TYR A 153 -16.33 -8.24 1.93
CA TYR A 153 -17.32 -9.28 2.17
C TYR A 153 -18.49 -9.13 1.18
N ILE A 154 -18.69 -10.12 0.34
CA ILE A 154 -19.87 -10.24 -0.51
C ILE A 154 -20.50 -11.59 -0.19
N LYS A 155 -21.76 -11.58 0.22
CA LYS A 155 -22.48 -12.79 0.60
C LYS A 155 -22.44 -13.80 -0.56
N ASP A 156 -22.05 -15.04 -0.24
CA ASP A 156 -22.00 -16.18 -1.16
C ASP A 156 -21.04 -15.99 -2.37
N VAL A 157 -20.10 -15.05 -2.29
CA VAL A 157 -19.12 -14.78 -3.36
C VAL A 157 -17.69 -14.79 -2.80
N GLU A 158 -16.82 -15.58 -3.41
CA GLU A 158 -15.37 -15.54 -3.17
C GLU A 158 -14.74 -14.35 -3.89
N PHE A 159 -14.96 -13.16 -3.34
CA PHE A 159 -14.41 -11.93 -3.92
C PHE A 159 -12.94 -11.76 -3.56
N VAL A 160 -12.07 -11.91 -4.57
CA VAL A 160 -10.61 -11.77 -4.40
C VAL A 160 -10.12 -10.32 -4.44
N GLY A 161 -10.92 -9.36 -4.94
CA GLY A 161 -10.51 -7.95 -5.00
C GLY A 161 -9.16 -7.74 -5.70
N ALA A 162 -9.01 -8.19 -6.95
CA ALA A 162 -7.74 -8.15 -7.68
C ALA A 162 -7.18 -6.71 -7.80
N ILE A 163 -8.00 -5.79 -8.30
CA ILE A 163 -7.67 -4.36 -8.39
C ILE A 163 -8.09 -3.57 -7.14
N ASP A 164 -8.73 -4.26 -6.18
CA ASP A 164 -9.37 -3.68 -5.01
C ASP A 164 -9.02 -4.49 -3.73
N SER A 165 -7.78 -4.47 -3.26
CA SER A 165 -6.58 -3.81 -3.80
C SER A 165 -5.37 -4.76 -3.79
N ALA A 166 -5.51 -6.00 -4.28
CA ALA A 166 -4.41 -6.98 -4.32
C ALA A 166 -3.22 -6.52 -5.19
N VAL A 167 -3.52 -5.99 -6.38
CA VAL A 167 -2.53 -5.41 -7.30
C VAL A 167 -1.81 -4.23 -6.64
N PRO A 168 -2.49 -3.21 -6.08
CA PRO A 168 -1.82 -2.15 -5.31
C PRO A 168 -0.92 -2.67 -4.17
N CYS A 169 -1.36 -3.68 -3.41
CA CYS A 169 -0.53 -4.29 -2.36
C CYS A 169 0.75 -4.88 -2.96
N ALA A 170 0.63 -5.66 -4.04
CA ALA A 170 1.75 -6.27 -4.72
C ALA A 170 2.69 -5.22 -5.33
N MET A 171 2.16 -4.10 -5.84
CA MET A 171 2.96 -3.00 -6.39
C MET A 171 3.86 -2.38 -5.33
N LEU A 172 3.35 -2.14 -4.11
CA LEU A 172 4.16 -1.59 -3.02
C LEU A 172 5.26 -2.56 -2.58
N LEU A 173 4.93 -3.85 -2.41
CA LEU A 173 5.92 -4.87 -2.06
C LEU A 173 7.00 -5.02 -3.14
N HIS A 174 6.59 -5.09 -4.41
CA HIS A 174 7.50 -5.26 -5.53
C HIS A 174 8.41 -4.04 -5.69
N MET A 175 7.88 -2.83 -5.47
CA MET A 175 8.67 -1.61 -5.47
C MET A 175 9.68 -1.57 -4.31
N ALA A 176 9.30 -1.99 -3.09
CA ALA A 176 10.25 -2.12 -1.97
C ALA A 176 11.40 -3.06 -2.33
N GLU A 177 11.11 -4.19 -2.98
CA GLU A 177 12.12 -5.17 -3.39
C GLU A 177 13.05 -4.62 -4.47
N ARG A 178 12.48 -4.08 -5.55
CA ARG A 178 13.24 -3.62 -6.73
C ARG A 178 14.08 -2.37 -6.47
N LEU A 179 13.57 -1.46 -5.66
CA LEU A 179 14.27 -0.22 -5.35
C LEU A 179 15.13 -0.31 -4.08
N ASN A 180 15.20 -1.48 -3.41
CA ASN A 180 15.95 -1.65 -2.16
C ASN A 180 17.40 -1.17 -2.26
N GLY A 181 18.10 -1.50 -3.36
CA GLY A 181 19.48 -1.07 -3.61
C GLY A 181 19.65 0.42 -3.90
N TYR A 182 18.57 1.10 -4.34
CA TYR A 182 18.55 2.54 -4.59
C TYR A 182 18.18 3.34 -3.33
N PHE A 183 17.66 2.68 -2.31
CA PHE A 183 17.21 3.30 -1.07
C PHE A 183 18.28 3.44 0.01
N GLU A 184 19.52 3.04 -0.25
CA GLU A 184 20.61 3.09 0.74
C GLU A 184 20.81 4.49 1.33
N SER A 185 20.76 5.54 0.51
CA SER A 185 20.85 6.92 1.00
C SER A 185 19.62 7.38 1.79
N SER A 186 18.46 6.78 1.54
CA SER A 186 17.19 7.11 2.21
C SER A 186 17.05 6.46 3.58
N LYS A 187 17.80 5.38 3.85
CA LYS A 187 17.84 4.69 5.15
C LYS A 187 18.37 5.56 6.30
N THR A 188 19.10 6.63 5.98
CA THR A 188 19.64 7.58 6.96
C THR A 188 19.18 9.02 6.73
N SER A 189 18.26 9.25 5.79
CA SER A 189 17.76 10.59 5.45
C SER A 189 16.65 11.04 6.39
N ASP A 190 16.55 12.36 6.61
CA ASP A 190 15.43 12.99 7.31
C ASP A 190 14.11 12.87 6.52
N LEU A 191 14.18 12.66 5.20
CA LEU A 191 13.05 12.29 4.34
C LEU A 191 13.19 10.82 3.93
N SER A 192 12.20 10.00 4.29
CA SER A 192 12.19 8.55 4.05
C SER A 192 10.89 8.09 3.40
N LEU A 193 10.79 6.78 3.11
CA LEU A 193 9.54 6.13 2.73
C LEU A 193 8.79 5.55 3.90
N MET A 194 7.46 5.59 3.78
CA MET A 194 6.53 4.81 4.58
C MET A 194 5.48 4.17 3.67
N PHE A 195 5.29 2.86 3.81
CA PHE A 195 4.16 2.16 3.20
C PHE A 195 3.12 1.84 4.27
N VAL A 196 1.86 2.09 3.94
CA VAL A 196 0.73 1.78 4.82
C VAL A 196 -0.24 0.86 4.10
N PHE A 197 -0.46 -0.31 4.66
CA PHE A 197 -1.49 -1.24 4.20
C PHE A 197 -2.63 -1.17 5.21
N PHE A 198 -3.67 -0.43 4.87
CA PHE A 198 -4.84 -0.24 5.70
C PHE A 198 -5.66 -1.53 5.78
N ASP A 199 -6.26 -1.75 6.94
CA ASP A 199 -7.22 -2.82 7.16
C ASP A 199 -8.65 -2.27 7.24
N GLY A 200 -9.63 -3.07 6.82
CA GLY A 200 -11.04 -2.71 6.83
C GLY A 200 -11.34 -1.41 6.07
N GLU A 201 -10.86 -1.27 4.83
CA GLU A 201 -11.37 -0.20 3.96
C GLU A 201 -12.85 -0.45 3.64
N GLU A 202 -13.18 -1.71 3.39
CA GLU A 202 -14.48 -2.11 2.88
C GLU A 202 -15.56 -2.10 3.95
N ALA A 203 -16.75 -1.67 3.54
CA ALA A 203 -17.97 -1.84 4.31
C ALA A 203 -18.35 -3.32 4.42
N PHE A 204 -18.79 -3.75 5.61
CA PHE A 204 -19.34 -5.08 5.85
C PHE A 204 -20.80 -5.20 5.41
N GLN A 205 -21.55 -4.10 5.41
CA GLN A 205 -22.94 -4.04 4.96
C GLN A 205 -23.17 -2.90 3.96
N GLU A 206 -23.07 -1.65 4.41
CA GLU A 206 -23.40 -0.47 3.61
C GLU A 206 -22.37 0.61 3.85
N TRP A 207 -21.78 1.13 2.77
CA TRP A 207 -20.74 2.14 2.86
C TRP A 207 -21.25 3.41 3.57
N GLY A 208 -20.63 3.74 4.70
CA GLY A 208 -20.98 4.93 5.46
C GLY A 208 -19.94 5.28 6.53
N PRO A 209 -20.14 6.38 7.27
CA PRO A 209 -19.15 6.90 8.22
C PRO A 209 -18.70 5.89 9.30
N GLU A 210 -19.60 4.96 9.66
CA GLU A 210 -19.38 3.95 10.70
C GLU A 210 -19.17 2.52 10.14
N ASP A 211 -19.32 2.34 8.83
CA ASP A 211 -19.15 1.06 8.12
C ASP A 211 -18.32 1.26 6.84
N SER A 212 -17.13 1.82 7.03
CA SER A 212 -16.07 1.91 6.03
C SER A 212 -14.78 2.43 6.70
N ILE A 213 -13.66 2.27 6.00
CA ILE A 213 -12.37 2.92 6.29
C ILE A 213 -11.95 2.83 7.77
N TYR A 214 -12.20 1.68 8.39
CA TYR A 214 -11.94 1.39 9.81
C TYR A 214 -10.49 1.68 10.17
N GLY A 215 -9.56 1.06 9.45
CA GLY A 215 -8.12 1.23 9.64
C GLY A 215 -7.65 2.66 9.48
N ALA A 216 -8.13 3.35 8.43
CA ALA A 216 -7.73 4.73 8.15
C ALA A 216 -8.27 5.72 9.19
N ARG A 217 -9.53 5.57 9.64
CA ARG A 217 -10.11 6.38 10.72
C ARG A 217 -9.33 6.23 12.02
N HIS A 218 -9.03 4.98 12.40
CA HIS A 218 -8.26 4.68 13.61
C HIS A 218 -6.86 5.30 13.53
N LEU A 219 -6.11 5.00 12.46
CA LEU A 219 -4.73 5.44 12.33
C LEU A 219 -4.61 6.97 12.25
N ALA A 220 -5.51 7.63 11.53
CA ALA A 220 -5.53 9.09 11.47
C ALA A 220 -5.79 9.73 12.85
N SER A 221 -6.72 9.17 13.62
CA SER A 221 -7.02 9.65 14.98
C SER A 221 -5.83 9.45 15.92
N ARG A 222 -5.20 8.27 15.86
CA ARG A 222 -4.00 7.93 16.62
C ARG A 222 -2.82 8.84 16.28
N TRP A 223 -2.51 9.04 15.00
CA TRP A 223 -1.41 9.93 14.60
C TRP A 223 -1.67 11.38 14.95
N ASN A 224 -2.92 11.84 14.93
CA ASN A 224 -3.28 13.16 15.39
C ASN A 224 -3.06 13.33 16.90
N SER A 225 -3.45 12.33 17.72
CA SER A 225 -3.26 12.38 19.17
C SER A 225 -1.79 12.27 19.59
N GLU A 226 -0.99 11.51 18.84
CA GLU A 226 0.45 11.36 19.04
C GLU A 226 1.29 12.52 18.46
N ASN A 227 0.65 13.52 17.86
CA ASN A 227 1.31 14.62 17.13
C ASN A 227 2.35 14.11 16.10
N PHE A 228 2.05 12.98 15.44
CA PHE A 228 3.00 12.26 14.60
C PHE A 228 3.61 13.15 13.49
N PHE A 229 2.80 14.02 12.88
CA PHE A 229 3.22 14.91 11.79
C PHE A 229 3.70 16.30 12.25
N GLN A 230 3.76 16.58 13.55
CA GLN A 230 4.20 17.86 14.10
C GLN A 230 5.58 17.78 14.78
N LYS A 231 6.30 16.66 14.60
CA LYS A 231 7.63 16.43 15.16
C LYS A 231 8.75 17.09 14.35
#